data_AF-A0A945Q001-F1
#
_entry.id   AF-A0A945Q001-F1
#
_cell.length_a   1.000
_cell.length_b   1.000
_cell.length_c   1.000
_cell.angle_alpha   90.00
_cell.angle_beta   90.00
_cell.angle_gamma   90.00
#
_symmetry.space_group_name_H-M   'P 1'
#
loop_
_entity.id
_entity.type
_entity.pdbx_description
1 polymer ?
#
loop_
_entity_poly.entity_id
_entity_poly.type
_entity_poly.pdbx_seq_one_letter_code
_entity_poly.pdbx_strand_id
1 'polypeptide(L)'
;MIYPFSSAQNRILNCHCPFIALCILLATATYAPAQDRGLVRNDSGAFEGYTLYAPLRGTETLFLNMQGEVVHKWTSKHHPSNCAYLMPNGDLIRAGKVLGNEVFGSRGPSGGRVERFNWEGEQLWDFVYSSDQHHQHHDIEPLPNGNVLILAWEKRTKEEAIAAGRKPDTISKNGIHPDTVVEVKQTGPTSGEIVWRWSAWDHLIQDHDSSKANYGDVAAHPEKIDINLNPRPRTDWMHTNAIDYNPELDQIVLSPRSFNELIVIDHSVATKEAAGSTGGKAGKGGDILYRWGNPANYRAGAPEDRTLHQQHDARWVQAGKPGAITIATNMAGR
;
A
#
# COMPACT_ATOMS: atom_id res chain seq x y z
N MET A 1 4.39 25.05 69.08
CA MET A 1 4.22 26.45 69.48
C MET A 1 2.73 26.77 69.39
N ILE A 2 2.07 26.79 70.55
CA ILE A 2 0.93 27.63 70.98
C ILE A 2 -0.27 27.85 70.00
N TYR A 3 -1.39 27.20 70.37
CA TYR A 3 -2.84 27.48 70.21
C TYR A 3 -3.25 28.98 70.20
N PRO A 4 -4.49 29.43 69.81
CA PRO A 4 -5.78 28.92 70.34
C PRO A 4 -7.05 29.03 69.45
N PHE A 5 -8.00 28.09 69.59
CA PHE A 5 -9.32 28.16 70.26
C PHE A 5 -10.38 29.16 69.76
N SER A 6 -11.57 28.62 69.45
CA SER A 6 -12.88 28.99 70.02
C SER A 6 -13.88 27.87 69.65
N SER A 7 -14.22 26.93 70.55
CA SER A 7 -15.27 26.92 71.60
C SER A 7 -16.70 27.12 71.06
N ALA A 8 -17.51 26.04 71.03
CA ALA A 8 -18.64 25.79 71.96
C ALA A 8 -19.96 26.51 71.53
N GLN A 9 -21.19 26.01 71.65
CA GLN A 9 -21.80 24.85 72.30
C GLN A 9 -23.29 24.78 71.87
N ASN A 10 -23.86 23.56 71.87
CA ASN A 10 -25.24 23.17 72.26
C ASN A 10 -26.51 23.83 71.65
N ARG A 11 -27.35 22.99 71.00
CA ARG A 11 -28.69 22.51 71.46
C ARG A 11 -29.35 21.73 70.29
N ILE A 12 -29.57 20.42 70.38
CA ILE A 12 -30.67 19.66 71.03
C ILE A 12 -31.97 19.62 70.20
N LEU A 13 -32.37 18.38 69.84
CA LEU A 13 -33.71 17.83 69.50
C LEU A 13 -34.40 18.44 68.25
N ASN A 14 -35.01 17.71 67.31
CA ASN A 14 -35.65 16.40 67.36
C ASN A 14 -35.98 15.93 65.91
N CYS A 15 -36.20 14.63 65.75
CA CYS A 15 -36.58 13.94 64.53
C CYS A 15 -37.68 14.60 63.69
N HIS A 16 -37.44 14.76 62.39
CA HIS A 16 -38.44 14.50 61.35
C HIS A 16 -37.73 13.96 60.10
N CYS A 17 -38.15 12.77 59.68
CA CYS A 17 -37.71 12.07 58.48
C CYS A 17 -38.22 12.79 57.23
N PRO A 18 -37.37 13.27 56.30
CA PRO A 18 -37.82 13.62 54.97
C PRO A 18 -37.60 12.42 54.04
N PHE A 19 -38.69 11.94 53.45
CA PHE A 19 -38.68 11.07 52.27
C PHE A 19 -37.75 11.66 51.21
N ILE A 20 -36.59 11.05 51.00
CA ILE A 20 -35.78 11.32 49.80
C ILE A 20 -36.40 10.49 48.69
N ALA A 21 -37.21 11.14 47.86
CA ALA A 21 -37.66 10.57 46.60
C ALA A 21 -36.43 10.37 45.71
N LEU A 22 -36.02 9.12 45.54
CA LEU A 22 -34.98 8.71 44.60
C LEU A 22 -35.54 8.86 43.18
N CYS A 23 -35.34 10.02 42.55
CA CYS A 23 -35.57 10.19 41.12
C CYS A 23 -34.53 9.39 40.35
N ILE A 24 -34.88 8.15 39.99
CA ILE A 24 -34.14 7.35 39.02
C ILE A 24 -34.35 8.03 37.66
N LEU A 25 -33.38 8.83 37.22
CA LEU A 25 -33.26 9.23 35.82
C LEU A 25 -32.92 7.96 35.02
N LEU A 26 -33.95 7.34 34.46
CA LEU A 26 -33.80 6.36 33.39
C LEU A 26 -33.26 7.10 32.17
N ALA A 27 -31.93 7.12 32.02
CA ALA A 27 -31.31 7.46 30.75
C ALA A 27 -31.71 6.36 29.76
N THR A 28 -32.74 6.61 28.97
CA THR A 28 -33.06 5.77 27.81
C THR A 28 -31.91 5.96 26.84
N ALA A 29 -30.96 5.02 26.83
CA ALA A 29 -30.02 4.90 25.74
C ALA A 29 -30.84 4.67 24.47
N THR A 30 -30.97 5.69 23.64
CA THR A 30 -31.52 5.55 22.31
C THR A 30 -30.57 4.63 21.56
N TYR A 31 -30.93 3.34 21.46
CA TYR A 31 -30.29 2.43 20.52
C TYR A 31 -30.51 3.01 19.14
N ALA A 32 -29.47 3.57 18.53
CA ALA A 32 -29.48 3.78 17.10
C ALA A 32 -29.72 2.41 16.45
N PRO A 33 -30.68 2.27 15.52
CA PRO A 33 -30.88 1.01 14.82
C PRO A 33 -29.54 0.59 14.19
N ALA A 34 -29.23 -0.70 14.27
CA ALA A 34 -28.04 -1.24 13.63
C ALA A 34 -28.07 -0.83 12.16
N GLN A 35 -27.05 -0.11 11.71
CA GLN A 35 -26.93 0.24 10.30
C GLN A 35 -26.87 -1.06 9.50
N ASP A 36 -27.68 -1.15 8.45
CA ASP A 36 -27.63 -2.28 7.52
C ASP A 36 -26.18 -2.46 7.04
N ARG A 37 -25.64 -3.67 7.25
CA ARG A 37 -24.29 -4.03 6.84
C ARG A 37 -24.37 -4.82 5.54
N GLY A 38 -23.45 -4.55 4.62
CA GLY A 38 -23.41 -5.21 3.30
C GLY A 38 -23.83 -4.26 2.18
N LEU A 39 -24.33 -4.82 1.09
CA LEU A 39 -24.82 -4.04 -0.05
C LEU A 39 -26.13 -3.34 0.32
N VAL A 40 -26.06 -2.02 0.52
CA VAL A 40 -27.21 -1.18 0.89
C VAL A 40 -27.82 -0.41 -0.29
N ARG A 41 -27.16 -0.45 -1.46
CA ARG A 41 -27.57 0.26 -2.67
C ARG A 41 -27.11 -0.49 -3.92
N ASN A 42 -28.06 -0.80 -4.80
CA ASN A 42 -27.84 -1.25 -6.16
C ASN A 42 -28.83 -0.47 -7.05
N ASP A 43 -28.31 0.41 -7.90
CA ASP A 43 -29.12 1.23 -8.80
C ASP A 43 -28.75 0.97 -10.27
N SER A 44 -29.57 1.47 -11.20
CA SER A 44 -29.40 1.21 -12.63
C SER A 44 -28.11 1.76 -13.25
N GLY A 45 -27.33 2.55 -12.50
CA GLY A 45 -26.00 3.02 -12.93
C GLY A 45 -24.86 2.10 -12.49
N ALA A 46 -25.14 1.07 -11.69
CA ALA A 46 -24.13 0.11 -11.27
C ALA A 46 -23.62 -0.71 -12.47
N PHE A 47 -22.32 -1.02 -12.46
CA PHE A 47 -21.75 -1.93 -13.44
C PHE A 47 -22.23 -3.35 -13.13
N GLU A 48 -22.96 -3.97 -14.07
CA GLU A 48 -23.46 -5.33 -13.93
C GLU A 48 -22.31 -6.34 -13.87
N GLY A 49 -22.24 -7.11 -12.78
CA GLY A 49 -21.20 -8.11 -12.60
C GLY A 49 -21.13 -8.67 -11.18
N TYR A 50 -19.95 -9.12 -10.81
CA TYR A 50 -19.66 -9.64 -9.48
C TYR A 50 -18.60 -8.79 -8.80
N THR A 51 -18.64 -8.75 -7.47
CA THR A 51 -17.65 -8.06 -6.65
C THR A 51 -16.81 -9.07 -5.88
N LEU A 52 -15.48 -9.01 -6.05
CA LEU A 52 -14.54 -9.73 -5.20
C LEU A 52 -14.17 -8.86 -3.99
N TYR A 53 -14.33 -9.40 -2.79
CA TYR A 53 -14.15 -8.64 -1.56
C TYR A 53 -13.38 -9.44 -0.51
N ALA A 54 -12.23 -8.90 -0.07
CA ALA A 54 -11.41 -9.49 0.99
C ALA A 54 -11.39 -8.57 2.24
N PRO A 55 -12.21 -8.85 3.27
CA PRO A 55 -12.25 -8.04 4.47
C PRO A 55 -10.90 -8.02 5.20
N LEU A 56 -10.36 -6.83 5.47
CA LEU A 56 -9.00 -6.65 6.04
C LEU A 56 -8.73 -7.37 7.36
N ARG A 57 -9.78 -7.65 8.14
CA ARG A 57 -9.69 -8.35 9.44
C ARG A 57 -10.27 -9.77 9.40
N GLY A 58 -10.73 -10.22 8.24
CA GLY A 58 -11.20 -11.57 8.00
C GLY A 58 -10.11 -12.47 7.46
N THR A 59 -10.46 -13.72 7.21
CA THR A 59 -9.63 -14.70 6.49
C THR A 59 -10.31 -15.24 5.24
N GLU A 60 -11.56 -14.82 5.01
CA GLU A 60 -12.34 -15.18 3.83
C GLU A 60 -12.13 -14.14 2.73
N THR A 61 -12.17 -14.59 1.47
CA THR A 61 -12.37 -13.74 0.31
C THR A 61 -13.71 -14.13 -0.31
N LEU A 62 -14.59 -13.15 -0.49
CA LEU A 62 -15.99 -13.33 -0.86
C LEU A 62 -16.20 -12.91 -2.31
N PHE A 63 -16.98 -13.69 -3.05
CA PHE A 63 -17.47 -13.34 -4.38
C PHE A 63 -18.96 -13.07 -4.29
N LEU A 64 -19.34 -11.83 -4.56
CA LEU A 64 -20.70 -11.31 -4.33
C LEU A 64 -21.39 -11.05 -5.66
N ASN A 65 -22.66 -11.41 -5.78
CA ASN A 65 -23.50 -10.98 -6.91
C ASN A 65 -24.05 -9.55 -6.70
N MET A 66 -24.82 -9.07 -7.67
CA MET A 66 -25.47 -7.74 -7.63
C MET A 66 -26.51 -7.58 -6.51
N GLN A 67 -26.94 -8.66 -5.86
CA GLN A 67 -27.85 -8.63 -4.70
C GLN A 67 -27.07 -8.61 -3.37
N GLY A 68 -25.74 -8.67 -3.41
CA GLY A 68 -24.88 -8.73 -2.23
C GLY A 68 -24.82 -10.13 -1.61
N GLU A 69 -25.34 -11.15 -2.30
CA GLU A 69 -25.30 -12.53 -1.85
C GLU A 69 -23.91 -13.12 -2.12
N VAL A 70 -23.38 -13.87 -1.15
CA VAL A 70 -22.13 -14.60 -1.32
C VAL A 70 -22.38 -15.81 -2.21
N VAL A 71 -22.00 -15.72 -3.49
CA VAL A 71 -22.13 -16.82 -4.45
C VAL A 71 -20.96 -17.80 -4.38
N HIS A 72 -19.81 -17.34 -3.87
CA HIS A 72 -18.65 -18.18 -3.63
C HIS A 72 -17.75 -17.57 -2.55
N LYS A 73 -16.92 -18.39 -1.90
CA LYS A 73 -15.92 -17.93 -0.94
C LYS A 73 -14.70 -18.84 -0.87
N TRP A 74 -13.54 -18.24 -0.65
CA TRP A 74 -12.28 -18.92 -0.32
C TRP A 74 -11.88 -18.60 1.11
N THR A 75 -11.30 -19.57 1.82
CA THR A 75 -10.86 -19.40 3.21
C THR A 75 -9.37 -19.67 3.33
N SER A 76 -8.62 -18.66 3.78
CA SER A 76 -7.19 -18.77 4.09
C SER A 76 -6.97 -18.92 5.60
N LYS A 77 -5.75 -19.28 5.99
CA LYS A 77 -5.26 -19.21 7.38
C LYS A 77 -4.73 -17.80 7.73
N HIS A 78 -4.66 -16.90 6.75
CA HIS A 78 -4.01 -15.61 6.85
C HIS A 78 -4.96 -14.45 6.50
N HIS A 79 -4.84 -13.37 7.26
CA HIS A 79 -5.47 -12.10 6.91
C HIS A 79 -4.98 -11.60 5.55
N PRO A 80 -5.84 -10.94 4.75
CA PRO A 80 -5.42 -10.39 3.47
C PRO A 80 -4.45 -9.24 3.66
N SER A 81 -3.69 -8.96 2.61
CA SER A 81 -2.90 -7.75 2.48
C SER A 81 -3.36 -6.95 1.26
N ASN A 82 -4.51 -6.28 1.39
CA ASN A 82 -5.07 -5.27 0.48
C ASN A 82 -5.39 -5.63 -0.98
N CYS A 83 -4.97 -6.79 -1.50
CA CYS A 83 -5.27 -7.20 -2.86
C CYS A 83 -5.74 -8.67 -2.96
N ALA A 84 -6.61 -8.90 -3.94
CA ALA A 84 -7.11 -10.21 -4.35
C ALA A 84 -7.57 -10.11 -5.82
N TYR A 85 -7.29 -11.14 -6.60
CA TYR A 85 -7.57 -11.22 -8.02
C TYR A 85 -8.30 -12.53 -8.32
N LEU A 86 -9.37 -12.45 -9.09
CA LEU A 86 -10.01 -13.63 -9.69
C LEU A 86 -9.40 -13.83 -11.07
N MET A 87 -8.67 -14.92 -11.26
CA MET A 87 -8.00 -15.24 -12.52
C MET A 87 -9.00 -15.80 -13.55
N PRO A 88 -8.70 -15.71 -14.86
CA PRO A 88 -9.60 -16.19 -15.92
C PRO A 88 -9.97 -17.68 -15.83
N ASN A 89 -9.14 -18.49 -15.18
CA ASN A 89 -9.39 -19.92 -14.96
C ASN A 89 -10.27 -20.20 -13.72
N GLY A 90 -10.74 -19.15 -13.01
CA GLY A 90 -11.56 -19.27 -11.80
C GLY A 90 -10.77 -19.31 -10.49
N ASP A 91 -9.44 -19.34 -10.55
CA ASP A 91 -8.62 -19.36 -9.34
C ASP A 91 -8.61 -17.99 -8.66
N LEU A 92 -8.57 -18.01 -7.33
CA LEU A 92 -8.24 -16.83 -6.53
C LEU A 92 -6.72 -16.75 -6.36
N ILE A 93 -6.15 -15.58 -6.59
CA ILE A 93 -4.80 -15.25 -6.12
C ILE A 93 -4.83 -13.98 -5.27
N ARG A 94 -4.13 -13.97 -4.14
CA ARG A 94 -4.19 -12.87 -3.16
C ARG A 94 -2.88 -12.67 -2.44
N ALA A 95 -2.68 -11.47 -1.92
CA ALA A 95 -1.64 -11.25 -0.92
C ALA A 95 -2.15 -11.57 0.50
N GLY A 96 -1.28 -12.13 1.32
CA GLY A 96 -1.55 -12.52 2.70
C GLY A 96 -0.53 -11.93 3.69
N LYS A 97 -0.93 -11.84 4.95
CA LYS A 97 -0.05 -11.35 6.02
C LYS A 97 0.95 -12.40 6.51
N VAL A 98 2.20 -11.97 6.69
CA VAL A 98 3.23 -12.62 7.48
C VAL A 98 3.46 -11.79 8.73
N LEU A 99 3.15 -12.37 9.90
CA LEU A 99 3.31 -11.70 11.18
C LEU A 99 4.74 -11.87 11.72
N GLY A 100 5.18 -10.95 12.58
CA GLY A 100 6.47 -11.05 13.27
C GLY A 100 7.68 -10.50 12.52
N ASN A 101 7.50 -9.85 11.37
CA ASN A 101 8.61 -9.12 10.73
C ASN A 101 8.90 -7.83 11.49
N GLU A 102 10.03 -7.77 12.21
CA GLU A 102 10.42 -6.61 13.02
C GLU A 102 11.01 -5.45 12.20
N VAL A 103 11.54 -5.74 11.01
CA VAL A 103 12.15 -4.74 10.12
C VAL A 103 11.06 -3.91 9.46
N PHE A 104 10.11 -4.56 8.81
CA PHE A 104 9.07 -3.92 8.01
C PHE A 104 7.76 -3.71 8.79
N GLY A 105 7.64 -4.35 9.95
CA GLY A 105 6.44 -4.30 10.78
C GLY A 105 5.34 -5.24 10.27
N SER A 106 4.14 -5.11 10.84
CA SER A 106 2.96 -5.92 10.49
C SER A 106 1.65 -5.10 10.41
N ARG A 107 1.77 -3.77 10.61
CA ARG A 107 0.62 -2.85 10.63
C ARG A 107 0.27 -2.39 9.22
N GLY A 108 -1.00 -2.08 8.99
CA GLY A 108 -1.46 -1.59 7.71
C GLY A 108 -1.31 -2.64 6.58
N PRO A 109 -0.94 -2.22 5.36
CA PRO A 109 -0.77 -3.05 4.15
C PRO A 109 0.45 -3.99 4.16
N SER A 110 1.03 -4.28 5.32
CA SER A 110 2.16 -5.19 5.45
C SER A 110 1.68 -6.61 5.19
N GLY A 111 2.10 -7.17 4.06
CA GLY A 111 1.72 -8.50 3.59
C GLY A 111 2.82 -9.50 3.87
N GLY A 112 3.54 -9.89 2.82
CA GLY A 112 4.69 -10.81 2.92
C GLY A 112 4.42 -12.20 2.32
N ARG A 113 3.24 -12.42 1.72
CA ARG A 113 2.84 -13.73 1.17
C ARG A 113 1.99 -13.57 -0.08
N VAL A 114 2.12 -14.51 -1.01
CA VAL A 114 1.19 -14.74 -2.13
C VAL A 114 0.54 -16.11 -1.96
N GLU A 115 -0.79 -16.16 -2.03
CA GLU A 115 -1.56 -17.41 -1.98
C GLU A 115 -2.38 -17.57 -3.26
N ARG A 116 -2.49 -18.80 -3.75
CA ARG A 116 -3.40 -19.17 -4.85
C ARG A 116 -4.31 -20.32 -4.42
N PHE A 117 -5.59 -20.20 -4.71
CA PHE A 117 -6.61 -21.22 -4.46
C PHE A 117 -7.36 -21.52 -5.75
N ASN A 118 -7.70 -22.78 -5.99
CA ASN A 118 -8.64 -23.11 -7.07
C ASN A 118 -10.08 -22.75 -6.69
N TRP A 119 -11.00 -22.93 -7.64
CA TRP A 119 -12.43 -22.69 -7.42
C TRP A 119 -13.01 -23.55 -6.29
N GLU A 120 -12.51 -24.78 -6.08
CA GLU A 120 -12.98 -25.66 -5.00
C GLU A 120 -12.45 -25.27 -3.61
N GLY A 121 -11.54 -24.28 -3.53
CA GLY A 121 -10.93 -23.80 -2.29
C GLY A 121 -9.66 -24.55 -1.86
N GLU A 122 -9.12 -25.42 -2.71
CA GLU A 122 -7.81 -26.05 -2.50
C GLU A 122 -6.69 -25.04 -2.69
N GLN A 123 -5.76 -24.97 -1.73
CA GLN A 123 -4.60 -24.09 -1.79
C GLN A 123 -3.54 -24.67 -2.73
N LEU A 124 -3.40 -24.07 -3.91
CA LEU A 124 -2.43 -24.45 -4.94
C LEU A 124 -1.05 -23.82 -4.73
N TRP A 125 -0.99 -22.68 -4.06
CA TRP A 125 0.26 -21.97 -3.81
C TRP A 125 0.22 -21.19 -2.50
N ASP A 126 1.34 -21.21 -1.78
CA ASP A 126 1.57 -20.41 -0.59
C ASP A 126 3.05 -20.03 -0.46
N PHE A 127 3.38 -18.88 -1.05
CA PHE A 127 4.74 -18.39 -1.17
C PHE A 127 4.98 -17.20 -0.25
N VAL A 128 6.00 -17.31 0.61
CA VAL A 128 6.41 -16.23 1.51
C VAL A 128 7.50 -15.39 0.85
N TYR A 129 7.23 -14.10 0.66
CA TYR A 129 8.19 -13.09 0.23
C TYR A 129 8.41 -12.07 1.36
N SER A 130 9.04 -12.54 2.43
CA SER A 130 9.34 -11.74 3.63
C SER A 130 10.62 -12.24 4.29
N SER A 131 11.57 -11.33 4.49
CA SER A 131 12.83 -11.53 5.21
C SER A 131 13.19 -10.26 5.98
N ASP A 132 14.43 -10.19 6.50
CA ASP A 132 15.00 -8.98 7.06
C ASP A 132 15.49 -7.98 5.98
N GLN A 133 15.52 -8.39 4.71
CA GLN A 133 15.97 -7.58 3.58
C GLN A 133 14.83 -7.09 2.68
N HIS A 134 13.70 -7.82 2.63
CA HIS A 134 12.56 -7.44 1.80
C HIS A 134 11.23 -7.89 2.41
N HIS A 135 10.13 -7.26 2.01
CA HIS A 135 8.79 -7.65 2.45
C HIS A 135 7.71 -7.19 1.46
N GLN A 136 6.91 -8.13 0.96
CA GLN A 136 5.74 -7.79 0.12
C GLN A 136 4.77 -6.88 0.88
N HIS A 137 4.24 -5.87 0.21
CA HIS A 137 3.20 -5.01 0.76
C HIS A 137 2.20 -4.59 -0.32
N HIS A 138 1.00 -4.19 0.13
CA HIS A 138 -0.09 -3.68 -0.69
C HIS A 138 -0.59 -4.62 -1.79
N ASP A 139 0.18 -4.83 -2.85
CA ASP A 139 -0.33 -5.33 -4.12
C ASP A 139 0.58 -6.38 -4.76
N ILE A 140 0.00 -7.12 -5.71
CA ILE A 140 0.63 -8.08 -6.60
C ILE A 140 -0.04 -7.96 -7.97
N GLU A 141 0.61 -8.42 -9.05
CA GLU A 141 -0.03 -8.46 -10.36
C GLU A 141 0.22 -9.83 -11.03
N PRO A 142 -0.81 -10.69 -11.17
CA PRO A 142 -0.70 -11.96 -11.87
C PRO A 142 -0.49 -11.74 -13.38
N LEU A 143 0.55 -12.34 -13.94
CA LEU A 143 0.93 -12.16 -15.34
C LEU A 143 0.32 -13.24 -16.26
N PRO A 144 0.13 -12.94 -17.56
CA PRO A 144 -0.38 -13.92 -18.54
C PRO A 144 0.47 -15.20 -18.67
N ASN A 145 1.77 -15.13 -18.34
CA ASN A 145 2.68 -16.27 -18.36
C ASN A 145 2.54 -17.19 -17.13
N GLY A 146 1.68 -16.84 -16.17
CA GLY A 146 1.46 -17.57 -14.91
C GLY A 146 2.40 -17.17 -13.76
N ASN A 147 3.33 -16.24 -14.00
CA ASN A 147 4.14 -15.64 -12.94
C ASN A 147 3.36 -14.53 -12.23
N VAL A 148 3.94 -13.96 -11.18
CA VAL A 148 3.33 -12.88 -10.41
C VAL A 148 4.36 -11.79 -10.16
N LEU A 149 4.01 -10.54 -10.48
CA LEU A 149 4.75 -9.39 -9.98
C LEU A 149 4.38 -9.15 -8.52
N ILE A 150 5.39 -8.93 -7.70
CA ILE A 150 5.26 -8.64 -6.28
C ILE A 150 5.81 -7.24 -6.04
N LEU A 151 4.97 -6.35 -5.52
CA LEU A 151 5.40 -5.08 -4.97
C LEU A 151 5.91 -5.30 -3.54
N ALA A 152 7.13 -4.87 -3.26
CA ALA A 152 7.78 -5.08 -1.99
C ALA A 152 8.63 -3.88 -1.56
N TRP A 153 8.88 -3.80 -0.26
CA TRP A 153 9.95 -2.98 0.27
C TRP A 153 11.25 -3.75 0.19
N GLU A 154 12.36 -3.05 -0.02
CA GLU A 154 13.70 -3.53 0.34
C GLU A 154 14.30 -2.67 1.45
N LYS A 155 15.23 -3.22 2.24
CA LYS A 155 15.89 -2.50 3.33
C LYS A 155 17.16 -1.81 2.84
N ARG A 156 17.31 -0.52 3.18
CA ARG A 156 18.56 0.23 3.06
C ARG A 156 18.91 0.86 4.39
N THR A 157 20.15 0.68 4.82
CA THR A 157 20.69 1.26 6.06
C THR A 157 20.75 2.78 5.96
N LYS A 158 20.92 3.42 7.13
CA LYS A 158 21.12 4.87 7.18
C LYS A 158 22.40 5.27 6.44
N GLU A 159 23.44 4.46 6.56
CA GLU A 159 24.75 4.67 5.95
C GLU A 159 24.65 4.59 4.42
N GLU A 160 23.94 3.59 3.89
CA GLU A 160 23.67 3.49 2.45
C GLU A 160 22.87 4.69 1.94
N ALA A 161 21.86 5.15 2.67
CA ALA A 161 21.09 6.33 2.28
C ALA A 161 21.91 7.62 2.27
N ILE A 162 22.80 7.81 3.24
CA ILE A 162 23.74 8.95 3.25
C ILE A 162 24.73 8.82 2.09
N ALA A 163 25.23 7.63 1.80
CA ALA A 163 26.12 7.38 0.66
C ALA A 163 25.44 7.67 -0.69
N ALA A 164 24.13 7.39 -0.79
CA ALA A 164 23.29 7.73 -1.93
C ALA A 164 22.86 9.21 -1.97
N GLY A 165 23.36 10.06 -1.06
CA GLY A 165 23.09 11.50 -1.07
C GLY A 165 21.76 11.93 -0.45
N ARG A 166 21.12 11.08 0.35
CA ARG A 166 19.99 11.49 1.20
C ARG A 166 20.47 12.35 2.36
N LYS A 167 19.76 13.46 2.61
CA LYS A 167 20.01 14.37 3.74
C LYS A 167 19.91 13.65 5.09
N PRO A 168 20.97 13.64 5.94
CA PRO A 168 21.02 12.83 7.16
C PRO A 168 19.88 13.04 8.18
N ASP A 169 19.34 14.25 8.26
CA ASP A 169 18.23 14.65 9.14
C ASP A 169 16.86 14.15 8.66
N THR A 170 16.78 13.66 7.42
CA THR A 170 15.57 13.12 6.80
C THR A 170 15.50 11.58 6.83
N ILE A 171 16.42 10.93 7.52
CA ILE A 171 16.55 9.46 7.56
C ILE A 171 16.13 8.94 8.94
N SER A 172 15.30 7.89 8.94
CA SER A 172 14.96 7.19 10.18
C SER A 172 16.20 6.51 10.77
N LYS A 173 16.20 6.28 12.09
CA LYS A 173 17.23 5.45 12.75
C LYS A 173 17.33 4.03 12.18
N ASN A 174 16.24 3.54 11.56
CA ASN A 174 16.17 2.21 10.95
C ASN A 174 16.51 2.23 9.44
N GLY A 175 17.00 3.37 8.91
CA GLY A 175 17.30 3.53 7.49
C GLY A 175 16.08 3.96 6.66
N ILE A 176 15.99 3.43 5.44
CA ILE A 176 14.95 3.73 4.46
C ILE A 176 14.52 2.46 3.73
N HIS A 177 13.25 2.37 3.38
CA HIS A 177 12.64 1.27 2.65
C HIS A 177 12.13 1.78 1.29
N PRO A 178 12.97 1.76 0.25
CA PRO A 178 12.51 1.99 -1.13
C PRO A 178 11.65 0.81 -1.62
N ASP A 179 10.85 1.06 -2.64
CA ASP A 179 10.03 0.03 -3.27
C ASP A 179 10.85 -0.71 -4.36
N THR A 180 10.62 -2.02 -4.45
CA THR A 180 11.14 -2.93 -5.46
C THR A 180 9.99 -3.74 -6.03
N VAL A 181 10.14 -4.16 -7.29
CA VAL A 181 9.22 -5.08 -7.96
C VAL A 181 10.00 -6.34 -8.32
N VAL A 182 9.45 -7.50 -8.01
CA VAL A 182 10.01 -8.79 -8.45
C VAL A 182 8.98 -9.61 -9.20
N GLU A 183 9.39 -10.28 -10.27
CA GLU A 183 8.57 -11.31 -10.90
C GLU A 183 8.96 -12.66 -10.32
N VAL A 184 7.98 -13.37 -9.76
CA VAL A 184 8.17 -14.72 -9.24
C VAL A 184 7.46 -15.75 -10.11
N LYS A 185 8.21 -16.79 -10.48
CA LYS A 185 7.69 -18.00 -11.09
C LYS A 185 7.39 -19.03 -10.01
N GLN A 186 6.15 -19.53 -9.95
CA GLN A 186 5.82 -20.65 -9.07
C GLN A 186 6.60 -21.91 -9.47
N THR A 187 7.34 -22.51 -8.53
CA THR A 187 8.12 -23.75 -8.77
C THR A 187 7.59 -24.95 -7.99
N GLY A 188 6.63 -24.73 -7.10
CA GLY A 188 5.98 -25.76 -6.30
C GLY A 188 4.87 -25.16 -5.43
N PRO A 189 4.23 -25.95 -4.55
CA PRO A 189 3.13 -25.47 -3.71
C PRO A 189 3.54 -24.39 -2.69
N THR A 190 4.82 -24.32 -2.32
CA THR A 190 5.33 -23.35 -1.33
C THR A 190 6.62 -22.64 -1.77
N SER A 191 7.03 -22.86 -3.01
CA SER A 191 8.29 -22.33 -3.56
C SER A 191 8.05 -21.49 -4.80
N GLY A 192 8.98 -20.57 -5.05
CA GLY A 192 9.03 -19.75 -6.23
C GLY A 192 10.48 -19.36 -6.56
N GLU A 193 10.72 -19.01 -7.81
CA GLU A 193 11.99 -18.51 -8.33
C GLU A 193 11.79 -17.05 -8.74
N ILE A 194 12.65 -16.14 -8.26
CA ILE A 194 12.64 -14.75 -8.72
C ILE A 194 13.35 -14.70 -10.08
N VAL A 195 12.59 -14.42 -11.14
CA VAL A 195 13.07 -14.44 -12.53
C VAL A 195 13.34 -13.04 -13.08
N TRP A 196 12.78 -12.01 -12.45
CA TRP A 196 12.99 -10.61 -12.81
C TRP A 196 12.96 -9.71 -11.57
N ARG A 197 13.70 -8.59 -11.59
CA ARG A 197 13.67 -7.58 -10.53
C ARG A 197 13.96 -6.18 -11.06
N TRP A 198 13.24 -5.20 -10.51
CA TRP A 198 13.52 -3.77 -10.59
C TRP A 198 13.52 -3.15 -9.19
N SER A 199 14.39 -2.16 -8.93
CA SER A 199 14.37 -1.39 -7.67
C SER A 199 14.53 0.09 -7.93
N ALA A 200 13.70 0.89 -7.26
CA ALA A 200 13.83 2.35 -7.28
C ALA A 200 15.24 2.83 -6.84
N TRP A 201 15.93 2.02 -6.04
CA TRP A 201 17.29 2.31 -5.57
C TRP A 201 18.34 2.31 -6.68
N ASP A 202 18.10 1.61 -7.78
CA ASP A 202 19.02 1.54 -8.92
C ASP A 202 18.88 2.79 -9.84
N HIS A 203 17.85 3.62 -9.62
CA HIS A 203 17.49 4.77 -10.47
C HIS A 203 17.51 6.09 -9.70
N LEU A 204 18.47 6.30 -8.81
CA LEU A 204 18.56 7.49 -7.97
C LEU A 204 19.34 8.65 -8.61
N ILE A 205 18.93 9.87 -8.27
CA ILE A 205 19.66 11.12 -8.51
C ILE A 205 19.53 12.04 -7.29
N GLN A 206 20.37 13.06 -7.17
CA GLN A 206 20.20 14.18 -6.25
C GLN A 206 21.06 15.39 -6.64
N ASP A 207 20.64 16.59 -6.24
CA ASP A 207 21.30 17.88 -6.50
C ASP A 207 21.83 18.55 -5.23
N HIS A 208 21.95 17.82 -4.11
CA HIS A 208 22.28 18.34 -2.79
C HIS A 208 23.77 18.27 -2.44
N ASP A 209 24.40 17.12 -2.61
CA ASP A 209 25.79 16.85 -2.22
C ASP A 209 26.61 16.40 -3.43
N SER A 210 27.44 17.30 -3.94
CA SER A 210 28.28 17.07 -5.12
C SER A 210 29.41 16.06 -4.92
N SER A 211 29.64 15.58 -3.69
CA SER A 211 30.62 14.53 -3.42
C SER A 211 30.09 13.11 -3.65
N LYS A 212 28.77 12.94 -3.85
CA LYS A 212 28.14 11.62 -4.00
C LYS A 212 28.06 11.19 -5.47
N ALA A 213 28.08 9.87 -5.68
CA ALA A 213 28.16 9.27 -7.02
C ALA A 213 26.97 9.60 -7.93
N ASN A 214 25.79 9.83 -7.34
CA ASN A 214 24.54 10.14 -8.05
C ASN A 214 24.21 11.64 -8.04
N TYR A 215 25.21 12.52 -7.85
CA TYR A 215 25.01 13.95 -8.00
C TYR A 215 24.74 14.33 -9.46
N GLY A 216 23.70 15.12 -9.70
CA GLY A 216 23.36 15.62 -11.02
C GLY A 216 22.22 16.63 -10.99
N ASP A 217 21.93 17.23 -12.14
CA ASP A 217 20.78 18.13 -12.29
C ASP A 217 19.48 17.31 -12.34
N VAL A 218 18.70 17.34 -11.25
CA VAL A 218 17.43 16.63 -11.16
C VAL A 218 16.46 17.03 -12.27
N ALA A 219 16.49 18.29 -12.73
CA ALA A 219 15.63 18.76 -13.82
C ALA A 219 15.98 18.13 -15.18
N ALA A 220 17.25 17.78 -15.38
CA ALA A 220 17.75 17.18 -16.61
C ALA A 220 17.53 15.66 -16.68
N HIS A 221 17.10 15.04 -15.58
CA HIS A 221 16.98 13.58 -15.43
C HIS A 221 15.59 13.16 -14.90
N PRO A 222 14.49 13.46 -15.61
CA PRO A 222 13.14 13.05 -15.20
C PRO A 222 12.98 11.52 -15.09
N GLU A 223 13.84 10.76 -15.75
CA GLU A 223 13.90 9.30 -15.74
C GLU A 223 14.47 8.70 -14.44
N LYS A 224 15.00 9.55 -13.53
CA LYS A 224 15.58 9.16 -12.24
C LYS A 224 14.76 9.72 -11.07
N ILE A 225 14.94 9.13 -9.88
CA ILE A 225 14.23 9.50 -8.65
C ILE A 225 15.16 10.29 -7.74
N ASP A 226 14.77 11.52 -7.40
CA ASP A 226 15.48 12.29 -6.38
C ASP A 226 15.36 11.60 -5.00
N ILE A 227 16.48 11.09 -4.48
CA ILE A 227 16.52 10.38 -3.18
C ILE A 227 16.07 11.27 -2.01
N ASN A 228 16.05 12.60 -2.18
CA ASN A 228 15.65 13.56 -1.17
C ASN A 228 14.14 13.89 -1.20
N LEU A 229 13.36 13.24 -2.05
CA LEU A 229 11.89 13.31 -1.99
C LEU A 229 11.37 12.77 -0.66
N ASN A 230 10.20 13.30 -0.25
CA ASN A 230 9.56 12.98 1.03
C ASN A 230 10.56 13.03 2.22
N PRO A 231 11.04 14.24 2.60
CA PRO A 231 12.13 14.44 3.56
C PRO A 231 11.68 14.23 5.02
N ARG A 232 10.92 13.17 5.29
CA ARG A 232 10.46 12.77 6.61
C ARG A 232 11.32 11.60 7.10
N PRO A 233 11.74 11.56 8.38
CA PRO A 233 12.51 10.45 8.94
C PRO A 233 11.62 9.23 9.20
N ARG A 234 11.04 8.67 8.14
CA ARG A 234 10.27 7.43 8.10
C ARG A 234 10.99 6.44 7.20
N THR A 235 10.87 5.15 7.50
CA THR A 235 11.47 4.11 6.68
C THR A 235 10.72 3.97 5.36
N ASP A 236 9.40 3.83 5.40
CA ASP A 236 8.53 3.78 4.21
C ASP A 236 8.58 5.10 3.43
N TRP A 237 9.28 5.07 2.29
CA TRP A 237 9.68 6.26 1.54
C TRP A 237 8.69 6.65 0.44
N MET A 238 8.47 5.72 -0.48
CA MET A 238 7.63 5.89 -1.67
C MET A 238 6.17 5.57 -1.39
N HIS A 239 5.91 4.59 -0.51
CA HIS A 239 4.59 4.07 -0.20
C HIS A 239 3.82 3.71 -1.47
N THR A 240 4.42 2.93 -2.37
CA THR A 240 3.71 2.45 -3.56
C THR A 240 2.58 1.52 -3.12
N ASN A 241 1.40 1.73 -3.67
CA ASN A 241 0.18 1.07 -3.21
C ASN A 241 -0.58 0.30 -4.30
N ALA A 242 -0.11 0.36 -5.54
CA ALA A 242 -0.67 -0.37 -6.67
C ALA A 242 0.42 -0.66 -7.70
N ILE A 243 0.27 -1.79 -8.37
CA ILE A 243 1.08 -2.24 -9.50
C ILE A 243 0.14 -2.85 -10.54
N ASP A 244 0.36 -2.53 -11.82
CA ASP A 244 -0.40 -3.15 -12.91
C ASP A 244 0.49 -3.31 -14.16
N TYR A 245 0.20 -4.31 -14.98
CA TYR A 245 1.00 -4.73 -16.12
C TYR A 245 0.24 -4.58 -17.44
N ASN A 246 0.90 -3.95 -18.41
CA ASN A 246 0.40 -3.87 -19.77
C ASN A 246 1.11 -4.91 -20.65
N PRO A 247 0.45 -6.00 -21.08
CA PRO A 247 1.07 -7.04 -21.91
C PRO A 247 1.39 -6.59 -23.34
N GLU A 248 0.69 -5.59 -23.88
CA GLU A 248 0.93 -5.10 -25.24
C GLU A 248 2.23 -4.29 -25.30
N LEU A 249 2.44 -3.43 -24.30
CA LEU A 249 3.62 -2.57 -24.20
C LEU A 249 4.78 -3.26 -23.47
N ASP A 250 4.49 -4.28 -22.67
CA ASP A 250 5.41 -4.92 -21.72
C ASP A 250 5.97 -3.90 -20.72
N GLN A 251 5.04 -3.19 -20.08
CA GLN A 251 5.30 -2.08 -19.16
C GLN A 251 4.55 -2.27 -17.86
N ILE A 252 5.15 -1.79 -16.78
CA ILE A 252 4.55 -1.81 -15.45
C ILE A 252 4.24 -0.36 -15.07
N VAL A 253 3.02 -0.12 -14.56
CA VAL A 253 2.68 1.13 -13.88
C VAL A 253 2.73 0.92 -12.36
N LEU A 254 3.31 1.90 -11.66
CA LEU A 254 3.38 1.96 -10.21
C LEU A 254 2.68 3.22 -9.71
N SER A 255 2.07 3.13 -8.52
CA SER A 255 1.45 4.27 -7.82
C SER A 255 2.16 4.63 -6.50
N PRO A 256 3.29 5.35 -6.54
CA PRO A 256 3.94 5.90 -5.34
C PRO A 256 3.08 6.97 -4.65
N ARG A 257 2.30 6.56 -3.64
CA ARG A 257 1.37 7.44 -2.93
C ARG A 257 2.06 8.63 -2.27
N SER A 258 3.24 8.43 -1.69
CA SER A 258 3.95 9.50 -0.98
C SER A 258 4.58 10.53 -1.92
N PHE A 259 4.80 10.16 -3.19
CA PHE A 259 5.30 11.09 -4.20
C PHE A 259 4.17 11.82 -4.92
N ASN A 260 2.95 11.31 -4.82
CA ASN A 260 1.79 11.77 -5.58
C ASN A 260 2.02 11.66 -7.09
N GLU A 261 2.55 10.53 -7.53
CA GLU A 261 2.84 10.26 -8.93
C GLU A 261 2.38 8.87 -9.35
N LEU A 262 2.21 8.73 -10.66
CA LEU A 262 2.31 7.47 -11.37
C LEU A 262 3.69 7.39 -12.02
N ILE A 263 4.27 6.20 -12.02
CA ILE A 263 5.56 5.90 -12.67
C ILE A 263 5.34 4.71 -13.61
N VAL A 264 5.85 4.79 -14.83
CA VAL A 264 5.85 3.66 -15.78
C VAL A 264 7.29 3.23 -16.05
N ILE A 265 7.55 1.92 -15.97
CA ILE A 265 8.87 1.30 -16.22
C ILE A 265 8.76 0.22 -17.29
N ASP A 266 9.88 -0.06 -17.97
CA ASP A 266 9.99 -1.14 -18.96
C ASP A 266 10.19 -2.49 -18.26
N HIS A 267 9.36 -3.48 -18.60
CA HIS A 267 9.49 -4.86 -18.12
C HIS A 267 10.21 -5.77 -19.13
N SER A 268 10.37 -5.33 -20.38
CA SER A 268 10.92 -6.14 -21.49
C SER A 268 12.42 -6.40 -21.43
N VAL A 269 13.06 -6.05 -20.32
CA VAL A 269 14.50 -6.13 -20.06
C VAL A 269 14.84 -7.27 -19.10
N ALA A 270 16.03 -7.83 -19.20
CA ALA A 270 16.52 -8.73 -18.15
C ALA A 270 16.82 -7.95 -16.85
N THR A 271 16.84 -8.60 -15.68
CA THR A 271 17.13 -7.99 -14.37
C THR A 271 18.36 -7.08 -14.36
N LYS A 272 19.43 -7.47 -15.07
CA LYS A 272 20.66 -6.65 -15.13
C LYS A 272 20.45 -5.34 -15.89
N GLU A 273 19.68 -5.36 -16.97
CA GLU A 273 19.33 -4.18 -17.76
C GLU A 273 18.26 -3.34 -17.04
N ALA A 274 17.35 -3.99 -16.29
CA ALA A 274 16.38 -3.33 -15.43
C ALA A 274 17.03 -2.50 -14.32
N ALA A 275 18.24 -2.84 -13.87
CA ALA A 275 19.01 -2.01 -12.93
C ALA A 275 19.81 -0.87 -13.62
N GLY A 276 19.75 -0.77 -14.95
CA GLY A 276 20.52 0.17 -15.75
C GLY A 276 19.65 1.11 -16.59
N SER A 277 20.33 1.84 -17.49
CA SER A 277 19.73 2.91 -18.33
C SER A 277 19.67 2.56 -19.82
N THR A 278 19.92 1.30 -20.19
CA THR A 278 20.02 0.85 -21.59
C THR A 278 19.36 -0.51 -21.77
N GLY A 279 18.79 -0.75 -22.95
CA GLY A 279 18.10 -2.00 -23.28
C GLY A 279 16.57 -1.85 -23.23
N GLY A 280 15.87 -2.94 -23.55
CA GLY A 280 14.41 -2.97 -23.57
C GLY A 280 13.81 -2.37 -24.83
N LYS A 281 12.49 -2.53 -24.96
CA LYS A 281 11.70 -1.98 -26.07
C LYS A 281 11.79 -0.45 -26.13
N ALA A 282 11.96 0.21 -24.99
CA ALA A 282 12.14 1.66 -24.92
C ALA A 282 13.61 2.11 -25.06
N GLY A 283 14.58 1.19 -25.00
CA GLY A 283 16.01 1.52 -25.02
C GLY A 283 16.52 2.21 -23.74
N LYS A 284 15.74 2.15 -22.65
CA LYS A 284 15.98 2.87 -21.39
C LYS A 284 16.34 1.97 -20.20
N GLY A 285 16.51 0.67 -20.39
CA GLY A 285 16.73 -0.24 -19.27
C GLY A 285 15.53 -0.18 -18.32
N GLY A 286 15.79 -0.05 -17.00
CA GLY A 286 14.72 0.18 -16.02
C GLY A 286 14.50 1.64 -15.62
N ASP A 287 15.10 2.60 -16.34
CA ASP A 287 14.80 4.01 -16.10
C ASP A 287 13.32 4.31 -16.34
N ILE A 288 12.82 5.33 -15.64
CA ILE A 288 11.42 5.69 -15.72
C ILE A 288 11.10 6.19 -17.13
N LEU A 289 10.12 5.55 -17.76
CA LEU A 289 9.65 5.90 -19.10
C LEU A 289 8.69 7.07 -19.08
N TYR A 290 7.83 7.12 -18.06
CA TYR A 290 6.80 8.14 -17.92
C TYR A 290 6.47 8.40 -16.46
N ARG A 291 6.20 9.67 -16.13
CA ARG A 291 5.77 10.13 -14.81
C ARG A 291 4.64 11.11 -14.96
N TRP A 292 3.68 11.05 -14.05
CA TRP A 292 2.58 12.00 -14.03
C TRP A 292 2.03 12.20 -12.63
N GLY A 293 1.62 13.42 -12.30
CA GLY A 293 0.94 13.73 -11.04
C GLY A 293 1.58 14.84 -10.23
N ASN A 294 2.92 14.91 -10.17
CA ASN A 294 3.63 15.90 -9.37
C ASN A 294 4.97 16.31 -10.03
N PRO A 295 4.95 17.15 -11.08
CA PRO A 295 6.16 17.50 -11.84
C PRO A 295 7.25 18.21 -11.02
N ALA A 296 6.91 18.79 -9.87
CA ALA A 296 7.87 19.41 -8.96
C ALA A 296 8.89 18.41 -8.38
N ASN A 297 8.55 17.11 -8.32
CA ASN A 297 9.46 16.07 -7.83
C ASN A 297 10.73 15.94 -8.68
N TYR A 298 10.64 16.25 -9.97
CA TYR A 298 11.76 16.28 -10.91
C TYR A 298 11.96 17.68 -11.50
N ARG A 299 11.61 18.72 -10.72
CA ARG A 299 11.85 20.14 -11.01
C ARG A 299 11.24 20.65 -12.33
N ALA A 300 10.24 19.96 -12.90
CA ALA A 300 9.60 20.33 -14.15
C ALA A 300 8.28 21.12 -13.96
N GLY A 301 7.99 21.57 -12.74
CA GLY A 301 6.79 22.33 -12.41
C GLY A 301 6.85 22.91 -11.00
N ALA A 302 5.90 23.79 -10.71
CA ALA A 302 5.69 24.38 -9.40
C ALA A 302 4.85 23.44 -8.50
N PRO A 303 4.83 23.64 -7.18
CA PRO A 303 3.97 22.87 -6.27
C PRO A 303 2.48 22.85 -6.66
N GLU A 304 2.00 23.91 -7.32
CA GLU A 304 0.62 24.09 -7.78
C GLU A 304 0.28 23.24 -9.01
N ASP A 305 1.29 22.78 -9.75
CA ASP A 305 1.10 21.91 -10.93
C ASP A 305 0.82 20.45 -10.54
N ARG A 306 0.84 20.13 -9.25
CA ARG A 306 0.50 18.80 -8.74
C ARG A 306 -0.99 18.53 -8.95
N THR A 307 -1.30 17.47 -9.67
CA THR A 307 -2.66 17.01 -9.95
C THR A 307 -3.10 15.84 -9.08
N LEU A 308 -2.15 15.07 -8.56
CA LEU A 308 -2.41 13.91 -7.72
C LEU A 308 -2.18 14.20 -6.24
N HIS A 309 -3.00 13.57 -5.40
CA HIS A 309 -2.95 13.71 -3.96
C HIS A 309 -3.23 12.34 -3.33
N GLN A 310 -2.16 11.61 -3.01
CA GLN A 310 -2.23 10.30 -2.37
C GLN A 310 -3.16 9.33 -3.11
N GLN A 311 -3.01 9.25 -4.43
CA GLN A 311 -3.78 8.35 -5.29
C GLN A 311 -3.54 6.87 -4.95
N HIS A 312 -4.46 6.01 -5.36
CA HIS A 312 -4.44 4.56 -5.20
C HIS A 312 -4.83 3.89 -6.52
N ASP A 313 -4.57 2.59 -6.62
CA ASP A 313 -5.17 1.71 -7.62
C ASP A 313 -4.99 2.21 -9.06
N ALA A 314 -3.74 2.52 -9.42
CA ALA A 314 -3.39 2.87 -10.78
C ALA A 314 -3.43 1.60 -11.64
N ARG A 315 -4.29 1.59 -12.66
CA ARG A 315 -4.47 0.44 -13.56
C ARG A 315 -4.49 0.86 -15.01
N TRP A 316 -3.88 0.07 -15.88
CA TRP A 316 -4.03 0.22 -17.31
C TRP A 316 -5.49 0.00 -17.72
N VAL A 317 -5.96 0.89 -18.58
CA VAL A 317 -7.27 0.75 -19.22
C VAL A 317 -7.18 -0.37 -20.24
N GLN A 318 -8.10 -1.34 -20.15
CA GLN A 318 -8.17 -2.45 -21.09
C GLN A 318 -8.37 -1.97 -22.53
N ALA A 319 -7.78 -2.69 -23.49
CA ALA A 319 -7.88 -2.40 -24.91
C ALA A 319 -9.34 -2.20 -25.36
N GLY A 320 -9.56 -1.17 -26.19
CA GLY A 320 -10.90 -0.82 -26.69
C GLY A 320 -11.78 -0.02 -25.72
N LYS A 321 -11.25 0.39 -24.55
CA LYS A 321 -11.90 1.33 -23.63
C LYS A 321 -11.23 2.71 -23.69
N PRO A 322 -11.96 3.81 -23.42
CA PRO A 322 -11.39 5.15 -23.45
C PRO A 322 -10.44 5.39 -22.26
N GLY A 323 -9.32 6.05 -22.52
CA GLY A 323 -8.29 6.36 -21.52
C GLY A 323 -7.07 5.46 -21.63
N ALA A 324 -6.06 5.71 -20.80
CA ALA A 324 -4.83 4.92 -20.75
C ALA A 324 -4.62 4.27 -19.37
N ILE A 325 -4.76 5.04 -18.30
CA ILE A 325 -4.63 4.57 -16.92
C ILE A 325 -5.80 5.12 -16.09
N THR A 326 -6.49 4.27 -15.33
CA THR A 326 -7.44 4.67 -14.28
C THR A 326 -6.74 4.83 -12.94
N ILE A 327 -7.26 5.70 -12.08
CA ILE A 327 -6.76 5.94 -10.73
C ILE A 327 -7.92 6.14 -9.75
N ALA A 328 -7.73 5.70 -8.51
CA ALA A 328 -8.59 6.07 -7.39
C ALA A 328 -7.98 7.28 -6.66
N THR A 329 -8.63 8.45 -6.76
CA THR A 329 -8.21 9.63 -6.01
C THR A 329 -8.88 9.65 -4.63
N ASN A 330 -8.09 9.71 -3.56
CA ASN A 330 -8.62 9.71 -2.19
C ASN A 330 -9.41 10.96 -1.78
N MET A 331 -9.54 11.95 -2.68
CA MET A 331 -10.09 13.29 -2.41
C MET A 331 -9.44 14.02 -1.21
N ALA A 332 -8.32 13.52 -0.68
CA ALA A 332 -7.61 14.13 0.44
C ALA A 332 -6.84 15.36 -0.04
N GLY A 333 -7.34 16.56 0.30
CA GLY A 333 -6.67 17.82 0.00
C GLY A 333 -7.16 18.57 -1.25
N ARG A 334 -8.42 18.37 -1.65
CA ARG A 334 -9.19 19.40 -2.36
C ARG A 334 -9.97 20.25 -1.37
#